data_AF-A7MUD7-F1
#
_entry.id   AF-A7MUD7-F1
#
_cell.length_a   1.000
_cell.length_b   1.000
_cell.length_c   1.000
_cell.angle_alpha   90.00
_cell.angle_beta   90.00
_cell.angle_gamma   90.00
#
_symmetry.space_group_name_H-M   'P 1'
#
loop_
_entity.id
_entity.type
_entity.pdbx_description
1 polymer ?
#
loop_
_entity_poly.entity_id
_entity_poly.type
_entity_poly.pdbx_seq_one_letter_code
_entity_poly.pdbx_strand_id
1 'polypeptide(L)'
;MCNTLNGDYLPYQLSFNGALAHIMRLIVGLPYSSPGAIPRQLENFYSMSESLILEPRRERSFPRVVKKKPSRYPRKNNADHLK
;
A
#
# COMPACT_ATOMS: atom_id res chain seq x y z
N MET A 1 -14.49 -8.39 -2.06
CA MET A 1 -13.01 -8.37 -2.11
C MET A 1 -12.45 -8.99 -0.84
N CYS A 2 -12.36 -8.30 0.30
CA CYS A 2 -11.81 -8.93 1.52
C CYS A 2 -12.62 -10.19 1.95
N ASN A 3 -13.95 -10.09 1.97
CA ASN A 3 -14.82 -11.22 2.39
C ASN A 3 -14.91 -12.37 1.36
N THR A 4 -14.41 -12.16 0.15
CA THR A 4 -14.43 -13.18 -0.93
C THR A 4 -13.07 -13.86 -1.09
N LEU A 5 -12.02 -13.31 -0.47
CA LEU A 5 -10.67 -13.86 -0.50
C LEU A 5 -10.55 -14.88 0.63
N ASN A 6 -10.41 -16.15 0.26
CA ASN A 6 -10.13 -17.21 1.21
C ASN A 6 -8.61 -17.32 1.38
N GLY A 7 -8.07 -16.89 2.53
CA GLY A 7 -6.66 -17.06 2.86
C GLY A 7 -6.19 -16.22 4.05
N ASP A 8 -4.99 -16.54 4.54
CA ASP A 8 -4.35 -15.87 5.67
C ASP A 8 -3.69 -14.56 5.21
N TYR A 9 -4.53 -13.54 4.98
CA TYR A 9 -4.09 -12.22 4.58
C TYR A 9 -4.24 -11.21 5.72
N LEU A 10 -3.26 -10.32 5.85
CA LEU A 10 -3.35 -9.19 6.76
C LEU A 10 -4.21 -8.10 6.13
N PRO A 11 -5.01 -7.35 6.91
CA PRO A 11 -5.98 -6.37 6.38
C PRO A 11 -5.39 -5.30 5.45
N TYR A 12 -4.08 -5.04 5.56
CA TYR A 12 -3.36 -4.02 4.79
C TYR A 12 -2.66 -4.57 3.54
N GLN A 13 -2.74 -5.86 3.25
CA GLN A 13 -2.11 -6.46 2.07
C GLN A 13 -2.89 -6.21 0.78
N LEU A 14 -4.12 -5.69 0.83
CA LEU A 14 -4.83 -5.34 -0.40
C LEU A 14 -4.26 -4.05 -1.01
N SER A 15 -3.92 -4.06 -2.30
CA SER A 15 -3.47 -2.86 -3.00
C SER A 15 -4.59 -1.83 -3.14
N PHE A 16 -4.45 -0.67 -2.49
CA PHE A 16 -5.43 0.40 -2.59
C PHE A 16 -5.58 0.92 -4.02
N ASN A 17 -4.46 1.25 -4.68
CA ASN A 17 -4.49 1.83 -6.02
C ASN A 17 -5.00 0.84 -7.09
N GLY A 18 -4.60 -0.43 -6.99
CA GLY A 18 -5.08 -1.48 -7.90
C GLY A 18 -6.59 -1.70 -7.74
N ALA A 19 -7.06 -1.86 -6.50
CA ALA A 19 -8.48 -1.97 -6.19
C ALA A 19 -9.27 -0.75 -6.71
N LEU A 20 -8.78 0.47 -6.46
CA LEU A 20 -9.42 1.71 -6.90
C LEU A 20 -9.53 1.77 -8.43
N ALA A 21 -8.47 1.44 -9.17
CA ALA A 21 -8.47 1.46 -10.63
C ALA A 21 -9.52 0.52 -11.22
N HIS A 22 -9.68 -0.68 -10.65
CA HIS A 22 -10.70 -1.63 -11.10
C HIS A 22 -12.12 -1.19 -10.75
N ILE A 23 -12.35 -0.62 -9.56
CA ILE A 23 -13.65 -0.05 -9.18
C ILE A 23 -14.01 1.10 -10.13
N MET A 24 -13.07 2.00 -10.41
CA MET A 24 -13.27 3.11 -11.35
C MET A 24 -13.60 2.59 -12.74
N ARG A 25 -12.89 1.56 -13.23
CA ARG A 25 -13.19 0.91 -14.51
C ARG A 25 -14.61 0.35 -14.56
N LEU A 26 -15.09 -0.27 -13.49
CA LEU A 26 -16.48 -0.75 -13.41
C LEU A 26 -17.45 0.42 -13.47
N ILE A 27 -17.30 1.44 -12.61
CA ILE A 27 -18.21 2.58 -12.52
C ILE A 27 -18.30 3.34 -13.85
N VAL A 28 -17.16 3.59 -14.49
CA VAL A 28 -17.10 4.27 -15.79
C VAL A 28 -17.72 3.42 -16.91
N GLY A 29 -17.60 2.10 -16.81
CA GLY A 29 -18.15 1.15 -17.80
C GLY A 29 -19.64 0.84 -17.64
N LEU A 30 -20.21 1.01 -16.44
CA LEU A 30 -21.61 0.71 -16.12
C LEU A 30 -22.65 1.33 -17.09
N PRO A 31 -22.60 2.63 -17.45
CA PRO A 31 -23.61 3.22 -18.33
C PRO A 31 -23.64 2.61 -19.73
N TYR A 32 -22.54 1.97 -20.16
CA TYR A 32 -22.41 1.33 -21.47
C TYR A 32 -22.69 -0.18 -21.43
N SER A 33 -22.98 -0.74 -20.24
CA SER A 33 -23.18 -2.17 -20.06
C SER A 33 -24.66 -2.53 -20.00
N SER A 34 -25.02 -3.68 -20.59
CA SER A 34 -26.37 -4.22 -20.41
C SER A 34 -26.56 -4.74 -18.98
N PRO A 35 -27.77 -4.63 -18.39
CA PRO A 35 -28.02 -5.08 -17.03
C PRO A 35 -27.63 -6.55 -16.78
N GLY A 36 -27.82 -7.42 -17.78
CA GLY A 36 -27.45 -8.83 -17.69
C GLY A 36 -25.94 -9.11 -17.69
N ALA A 37 -25.11 -8.16 -18.12
CA ALA A 37 -23.66 -8.29 -18.12
C ALA A 37 -23.01 -7.88 -16.79
N ILE A 38 -23.69 -7.07 -15.97
CA ILE A 38 -23.17 -6.53 -14.70
C ILE A 38 -22.79 -7.65 -13.71
N PRO A 39 -23.62 -8.69 -13.47
CA PRO A 39 -23.24 -9.76 -12.54
C PRO A 39 -21.95 -10.45 -12.96
N ARG A 40 -21.79 -10.74 -14.24
CA ARG A 40 -20.57 -11.35 -14.80
C ARG A 40 -19.34 -10.45 -14.63
N GLN A 41 -19.51 -9.13 -14.80
CA GLN A 41 -18.41 -8.18 -14.56
C GLN A 41 -17.99 -8.15 -13.10
N LEU A 42 -18.94 -8.24 -12.17
CA LEU A 42 -18.65 -8.34 -10.74
C LEU A 42 -17.95 -9.65 -10.37
N GLU A 43 -18.39 -10.77 -10.94
CA GLU A 43 -17.71 -12.07 -10.76
C GLU A 43 -16.26 -12.00 -11.23
N ASN A 44 -16.01 -11.46 -12.43
CA ASN A 44 -14.65 -11.28 -12.96
C ASN A 44 -13.80 -10.34 -12.08
N PHE A 45 -14.43 -9.32 -11.49
CA PHE A 45 -13.74 -8.42 -10.58
C PHE A 45 -13.35 -9.12 -9.27
N TYR A 46 -14.24 -9.94 -8.71
CA TYR A 46 -13.92 -10.72 -7.53
C TYR A 46 -12.88 -11.81 -7.80
N SER A 47 -12.94 -12.49 -8.95
CA SER A 47 -11.92 -13.48 -9.33
C SER A 47 -10.53 -12.84 -9.49
N MET A 48 -10.47 -11.58 -9.94
CA MET A 48 -9.20 -10.85 -10.07
C MET A 48 -8.66 -10.32 -8.73
N SER A 49 -9.47 -10.32 -7.66
CA SER A 49 -9.08 -9.74 -6.38
C SER A 49 -7.86 -10.40 -5.73
N GLU A 50 -7.58 -11.67 -6.05
CA GLU A 50 -6.38 -12.39 -5.58
C GLU A 50 -5.08 -11.77 -6.13
N SER A 51 -5.10 -11.25 -7.36
CA SER A 51 -3.93 -10.61 -7.96
C SER A 51 -3.62 -9.22 -7.38
N LEU A 52 -4.56 -8.65 -6.62
CA LEU A 52 -4.42 -7.34 -5.99
C LEU A 52 -3.73 -7.42 -4.63
N ILE A 53 -3.38 -8.63 -4.18
CA ILE A 53 -2.71 -8.88 -2.90
C ILE A 53 -1.24 -8.52 -3.04
N LEU A 54 -0.79 -7.62 -2.17
CA LEU A 54 0.58 -7.17 -2.05
C LEU A 54 1.38 -8.18 -1.23
N GLU A 55 2.63 -8.35 -1.62
CA GLU A 55 3.63 -9.04 -0.82
C GLU A 55 3.66 -8.48 0.61
N PRO A 56 3.91 -9.33 1.62
CA PRO A 56 4.08 -8.87 2.99
C PRO A 56 5.18 -7.81 3.07
N ARG A 57 5.03 -6.91 4.05
CA ARG A 57 5.99 -5.82 4.23
C ARG A 57 7.38 -6.42 4.47
N ARG A 58 8.32 -6.08 3.58
CA ARG A 58 9.72 -6.51 3.72
C ARG A 58 10.29 -6.01 5.04
N GLU A 59 11.02 -6.91 5.70
CA GLU A 59 11.79 -6.57 6.89
C GLU A 59 12.86 -5.54 6.57
N ARG A 60 13.13 -4.66 7.53
CA ARG A 60 14.18 -3.66 7.34
C ARG A 60 15.54 -4.27 7.62
N SER A 61 16.49 -4.00 6.74
CA SER A 61 17.91 -4.27 7.00
C SER A 61 18.52 -3.31 8.04
N PHE A 62 17.99 -2.09 8.16
CA PHE A 62 18.49 -1.06 9.08
C PHE A 62 17.41 -0.63 10.09
N PRO A 63 17.78 -0.35 11.35
CA PRO A 63 16.83 0.12 12.35
C PRO A 63 16.25 1.49 11.96
N ARG A 64 15.03 1.78 12.41
CA ARG A 64 14.49 3.15 12.34
C ARG A 64 15.31 4.01 13.29
N VAL A 65 16.13 4.90 12.74
CA VAL A 65 16.91 5.85 13.54
C VAL A 65 16.37 7.26 13.30
N VAL A 66 15.99 7.94 14.37
CA VAL A 66 15.75 9.38 14.33
C VAL A 66 17.12 10.05 14.26
N LYS A 67 17.46 10.61 13.11
CA LYS A 67 18.66 11.45 13.00
C LYS A 67 18.53 12.61 13.99
N LYS A 68 19.57 12.84 14.79
CA LYS A 68 19.61 14.05 15.64
C LYS A 68 19.43 15.27 14.73
N LYS A 69 18.64 16.24 15.18
CA LYS A 69 18.50 17.53 14.48
C LYS A 69 19.91 18.08 14.25
N PRO A 70 20.29 18.42 13.01
CA PRO A 70 21.62 18.96 12.75
C PRO A 70 21.79 20.27 13.52
N SER A 71 22.94 20.45 14.17
CA SER A 71 23.26 21.74 14.79
C SER A 71 23.66 22.73 13.70
N ARG A 72 23.14 23.95 13.77
CA ARG A 72 23.49 25.02 12.82
C ARG A 72 24.97 25.42 12.91
N TYR A 73 25.59 25.19 14.07
CA TYR A 73 26.97 25.56 14.34
C TYR A 73 27.79 24.34 14.79
N PRO A 74 29.12 24.36 14.54
CA PRO A 74 30.03 23.35 15.07
C PRO A 74 29.93 23.29 16.60
N ARG A 75 30.03 22.09 17.18
CA ARG A 75 30.22 21.98 18.62
C ARG A 75 31.59 22.58 18.95
N LYS A 76 31.66 23.42 19.99
CA LYS A 76 32.94 23.83 20.56
C LYS A 76 33.64 22.56 21.05
N ASN A 77 34.67 22.13 20.34
CA ASN A 77 35.64 21.21 20.91
C ASN A 77 36.40 22.05 21.95
N ASN A 78 36.37 21.67 23.23
CA ASN A 78 37.31 22.24 24.18
C ASN A 78 38.70 21.97 23.61
N ALA A 79 39.45 23.01 23.35
CA ALA A 79 40.80 22.82 22.86
C ALA A 79 41.60 22.09 23.93
N ASP A 80 42.41 21.10 23.52
CA ASP A 80 43.12 20.19 24.43
C ASP A 80 44.03 20.89 25.46
N HIS A 81 44.30 22.20 25.26
CA HIS A 81 45.12 23.05 26.12
C HIS A 81 44.37 23.74 27.27
N LEU A 82 43.06 23.53 27.45
CA LEU A 82 42.26 24.04 28.58
C LEU A 82 42.13 23.02 29.74
N LYS A 83 43.14 22.18 29.95
CA LYS A 83 43.28 21.30 31.12
C LYS A 83 44.12 21.95 32.22
#